data_AF-A0A7L0X785-F1
#
_entry.id   AF-A0A7L0X785-F1
#
_cell.length_a   1.000
_cell.length_b   1.000
_cell.length_c   1.000
_cell.angle_alpha   90.00
_cell.angle_beta   90.00
_cell.angle_gamma   90.00
#
_symmetry.space_group_name_H-M   'P 1'
#
loop_
_entity.id
_entity.type
_entity.pdbx_description
1 polymer ?
#
loop_
_entity_poly.entity_id
_entity_poly.type
_entity_poly.pdbx_seq_one_letter_code
_entity_poly.pdbx_strand_id
1 'polypeptide(L)'
;LEALKSTVDRTASDLESLRIQVTNLKKEIQKKQARLSFIIEENINISDKLKLVTEETLSSEEKASRMEEILKAEEKAVEEKENEMRQLKDLLFKKNQELKVQKDKEKVALSEIKGAQKSLRNLHCRLRRLDAELFKQQELIYNQDFYIQRIQRRLSRLEGEVNSNEKEILEAKVAELKKTLEEKKNAYDVLQTQYRRLQNDVQFMRRTIHKTGEETSALVVKIDELNLYNERSIQDLKKAKAIKQDMMVENNLLKLEMKRLKDTLCNKTEKVLSMEKQRLELNKAIAERTEEIKIHKAMLESQIRLVEQERQRRSAEFQECLSKIDKLRRRYEIFTLAMMPPEGEEQKSQAYFVIKAAQEKQALQQEGDDLEAKICKAEKEIVALENTLCVLNNCNSNFRNSFKEVTETSEEREERLKLEEEKRAADETYRCKRRQIKELQENLQSMEQHLDVAEKQKALFQEQKEEKQDLILQLNKDIEEQKPKLERVIKQCSRLSREIQSLRQSGTKTEEERDIDLRELKSFNRTVNQVIADVLETNPGLTATFQMYFDQ
;
A
#
# COMPACT_ATOMS: atom_id res chain seq x y z
N LEU A 1 -23.02 27.09 180.15
CA LEU A 1 -23.02 27.66 178.78
C LEU A 1 -23.63 29.07 178.69
N GLU A 2 -24.32 29.60 179.71
CA GLU A 2 -24.76 31.02 179.71
C GLU A 2 -23.72 32.01 180.29
N ALA A 3 -22.83 31.57 181.18
CA ALA A 3 -21.78 32.45 181.74
C ALA A 3 -20.68 32.86 180.74
N LEU A 4 -20.49 32.11 179.65
CA LEU A 4 -19.49 32.41 178.61
C LEU A 4 -19.95 33.47 177.60
N LYS A 5 -21.24 33.83 177.59
CA LYS A 5 -21.78 34.90 176.73
C LYS A 5 -21.56 36.28 177.35
N SER A 6 -21.66 36.43 178.68
CA SER A 6 -21.45 37.72 179.36
C SER A 6 -19.99 38.18 179.36
N THR A 7 -19.03 37.26 179.22
CA THR A 7 -17.61 37.60 179.14
C THR A 7 -17.23 38.24 177.80
N VAL A 8 -17.90 37.89 176.70
CA VAL A 8 -17.59 38.44 175.37
C VAL A 8 -18.10 39.89 175.24
N ASP A 9 -19.31 40.19 175.71
CA ASP A 9 -19.88 41.53 175.64
C ASP A 9 -19.10 42.57 176.48
N ARG A 10 -18.48 42.13 177.59
CA ARG A 10 -17.66 43.02 178.43
C ARG A 10 -16.35 43.43 177.75
N THR A 11 -15.71 42.50 177.02
CA THR A 11 -14.46 42.81 176.29
C THR A 11 -14.67 43.75 175.11
N ALA A 12 -15.85 43.76 174.48
CA ALA A 12 -16.16 44.73 173.42
C ALA A 12 -16.30 46.16 173.97
N SER A 13 -16.91 46.32 175.15
CA SER A 13 -17.06 47.63 175.82
C SER A 13 -15.71 48.25 176.21
N ASP A 14 -14.76 47.45 176.69
CA ASP A 14 -13.46 47.96 177.13
C ASP A 14 -12.63 48.50 175.95
N LEU A 15 -12.75 47.91 174.75
CA LEU A 15 -12.02 48.34 173.55
C LEU A 15 -12.49 49.70 173.03
N GLU A 16 -13.79 50.02 173.15
CA GLU A 16 -14.34 51.33 172.78
C GLU A 16 -13.83 52.45 173.72
N SER A 17 -13.60 52.15 175.00
CA SER A 17 -13.09 53.12 175.99
C SER A 17 -11.65 53.57 175.69
N LEU A 18 -10.80 52.67 175.21
CA LEU A 18 -9.41 52.97 174.86
C LEU A 18 -9.31 53.89 173.65
N ARG A 19 -10.24 53.78 172.69
CA ARG A 19 -10.28 54.68 171.52
C ARG A 19 -10.55 56.14 171.91
N ILE A 20 -11.38 56.37 172.94
CA ILE A 20 -11.70 57.73 173.42
C ILE A 20 -10.47 58.39 174.07
N GLN A 21 -9.69 57.64 174.87
CA GLN A 21 -8.49 58.19 175.53
C GLN A 21 -7.45 58.72 174.53
N VAL A 22 -7.23 58.05 173.41
CA VAL A 22 -6.27 58.47 172.38
C VAL A 22 -6.64 59.83 171.77
N THR A 23 -7.94 60.17 171.68
CA THR A 23 -8.37 61.46 171.14
C THR A 23 -8.11 62.63 172.09
N ASN A 24 -8.11 62.40 173.41
CA ASN A 24 -7.85 63.43 174.40
C ASN A 24 -6.37 63.86 174.43
N LEU A 25 -5.43 62.93 174.30
CA LEU A 25 -4.00 63.25 174.28
C LEU A 25 -3.60 64.17 173.10
N LYS A 26 -4.27 64.06 171.95
CA LYS A 26 -4.04 64.96 170.80
C LYS A 26 -4.39 66.42 171.09
N LYS A 27 -5.39 66.70 171.94
CA LYS A 27 -5.80 68.08 172.28
C LYS A 27 -4.82 68.79 173.22
N GLU A 28 -4.10 68.07 174.08
CA GLU A 28 -3.14 68.68 175.01
C GLU A 28 -1.88 69.22 174.31
N ILE A 29 -1.44 68.54 173.25
CA ILE A 29 -0.23 68.93 172.50
C ILE A 29 -0.40 70.32 171.85
N GLN A 30 -1.59 70.62 171.31
CA GLN A 30 -1.86 71.91 170.68
C GLN A 30 -1.81 73.10 171.67
N LYS A 31 -2.22 72.90 172.93
CA LYS A 31 -2.19 73.96 173.95
C LYS A 31 -0.77 74.40 174.31
N LYS A 32 0.21 73.50 174.29
CA LYS A 32 1.60 73.84 174.66
C LYS A 32 2.29 74.72 173.61
N GLN A 33 1.95 74.58 172.33
CA GLN A 33 2.53 75.40 171.26
C GLN A 33 2.14 76.88 171.39
N ALA A 34 0.90 77.19 171.77
CA ALA A 34 0.43 78.58 171.91
C ALA A 34 1.09 79.36 173.05
N ARG A 35 1.62 78.66 174.07
CA ARG A 35 2.27 79.33 175.22
C ARG A 35 3.69 79.79 174.91
N LEU A 36 4.36 79.14 173.95
CA LEU A 36 5.74 79.43 173.58
C LEU A 36 5.84 80.73 172.78
N SER A 37 4.85 81.03 171.94
CA SER A 37 4.81 82.27 171.16
C SER A 37 4.67 83.53 172.02
N PHE A 38 3.92 83.48 173.12
CA PHE A 38 3.70 84.64 174.00
C PHE A 38 4.97 85.13 174.70
N ILE A 39 5.83 84.20 175.16
CA ILE A 39 7.06 84.55 175.90
C ILE A 39 8.08 85.27 175.00
N ILE A 40 8.06 85.01 173.70
CA ILE A 40 8.99 85.64 172.75
C ILE A 40 8.68 87.13 172.60
N GLU A 41 7.41 87.54 172.63
CA GLU A 41 7.02 88.94 172.46
C GLU A 41 7.41 89.83 173.66
N GLU A 42 7.32 89.33 174.89
CA GLU A 42 7.68 90.12 176.09
C GLU A 42 9.19 90.47 176.14
N ASN A 43 10.05 89.58 175.65
CA ASN A 43 11.50 89.78 175.71
C ASN A 43 11.97 90.94 174.81
N ILE A 44 11.30 91.13 173.67
CA ILE A 44 11.60 92.21 172.72
C ILE A 44 11.34 93.58 173.38
N ASN A 45 10.23 93.73 174.10
CA ASN A 45 9.85 95.00 174.72
C ASN A 45 10.79 95.45 175.87
N ILE A 46 11.42 94.53 176.59
CA ILE A 46 12.35 94.88 177.69
C ILE A 46 13.68 95.40 177.11
N SER A 47 14.14 94.84 175.99
CA SER A 47 15.36 95.28 175.31
C SER A 47 15.31 96.75 174.89
N ASP A 48 14.16 97.22 174.39
CA ASP A 48 14.06 98.58 173.85
C ASP A 48 14.05 99.66 174.95
N LYS A 49 13.56 99.34 176.16
CA LYS A 49 13.61 100.28 177.30
C LYS A 49 15.03 100.51 177.82
N LEU A 50 15.94 99.56 177.64
CA LEU A 50 17.32 99.67 178.12
C LEU A 50 18.14 100.63 177.24
N LYS A 51 17.86 100.67 175.93
CA LYS A 51 18.54 101.58 174.98
C LYS A 51 18.29 103.06 175.27
N LEU A 52 17.06 103.43 175.67
CA LEU A 52 16.71 104.82 175.95
C LEU A 52 17.45 105.40 177.16
N VAL A 53 17.59 104.62 178.23
CA VAL A 53 18.27 105.10 179.47
C VAL A 53 19.77 105.30 179.26
N THR A 54 20.38 104.58 178.32
CA THR A 54 21.81 104.72 178.00
C THR A 54 22.14 105.95 177.14
N GLU A 55 21.17 106.56 176.45
CA GLU A 55 21.42 107.69 175.55
C GLU A 55 21.43 109.07 176.26
N GLU A 56 20.77 109.18 177.42
CA GLU A 56 20.63 110.44 178.17
C GLU A 56 21.79 110.73 179.16
N THR A 57 22.65 109.76 179.47
CA THR A 57 23.68 109.89 180.53
C THR A 57 25.14 110.07 180.06
N LEU A 58 25.41 110.24 178.76
CA LEU A 58 26.78 110.29 178.22
C LEU A 58 27.20 111.69 177.68
N SER A 59 28.44 112.09 178.00
CA SER A 59 29.07 113.35 177.61
C SER A 59 29.43 113.40 176.11
N SER A 60 29.51 114.59 175.51
CA SER A 60 29.61 114.81 174.05
C SER A 60 30.85 114.19 173.38
N GLU A 61 31.92 113.95 174.14
CA GLU A 61 33.18 113.39 173.62
C GLU A 61 33.09 111.87 173.35
N GLU A 62 32.28 111.15 174.11
CA GLU A 62 32.05 109.71 173.90
C GLU A 62 31.08 109.41 172.76
N LYS A 63 30.28 110.41 172.34
CA LYS A 63 29.39 110.29 171.17
C LYS A 63 30.15 110.40 169.84
N ALA A 64 31.24 111.17 169.79
CA ALA A 64 32.01 111.38 168.55
C ALA A 64 32.86 110.16 168.17
N SER A 65 33.53 109.53 169.14
CA SER A 65 34.40 108.36 168.90
C SER A 65 33.62 107.15 168.38
N ARG A 66 32.43 106.87 168.92
CA ARG A 66 31.57 105.77 168.42
C ARG A 66 31.09 106.00 166.99
N MET A 67 30.80 107.24 166.59
CA MET A 67 30.36 107.54 165.22
C MET A 67 31.49 107.34 164.21
N GLU A 68 32.73 107.67 164.58
CA GLU A 68 33.90 107.48 163.71
C GLU A 68 34.25 106.00 163.51
N GLU A 69 34.04 105.16 164.54
CA GLU A 69 34.17 103.70 164.42
C GLU A 69 33.10 103.10 163.49
N ILE A 70 31.86 103.58 163.55
CA ILE A 70 30.78 103.15 162.64
C ILE A 70 31.10 103.54 161.20
N LEU A 71 31.58 104.76 160.96
CA LEU A 71 31.97 105.21 159.61
C LEU A 71 33.08 104.34 159.02
N LYS A 72 34.13 104.01 159.79
CA LYS A 72 35.19 103.11 159.33
C LYS A 72 34.70 101.68 159.05
N ALA A 73 33.68 101.21 159.76
CA ALA A 73 33.07 99.91 159.48
C ALA A 73 32.24 99.92 158.20
N GLU A 74 31.45 100.98 157.97
CA GLU A 74 30.67 101.19 156.74
C GLU A 74 31.58 101.35 155.50
N GLU A 75 32.67 102.11 155.59
CA GLU A 75 33.64 102.26 154.49
C GLU A 75 34.26 100.91 154.08
N LYS A 76 34.64 100.08 155.06
CA LYS A 76 35.12 98.71 154.78
C LYS A 76 34.04 97.85 154.14
N ALA A 77 32.79 97.93 154.58
CA ALA A 77 31.69 97.20 153.97
C ALA A 77 31.45 97.63 152.51
N VAL A 78 31.61 98.93 152.20
CA VAL A 78 31.52 99.43 150.82
C VAL A 78 32.67 98.90 149.97
N GLU A 79 33.91 98.94 150.45
CA GLU A 79 35.06 98.37 149.71
C GLU A 79 34.89 96.87 149.44
N GLU A 80 34.38 96.10 150.41
CA GLU A 80 34.04 94.69 150.24
C GLU A 80 32.97 94.49 149.15
N LYS A 81 31.91 95.30 149.14
CA LYS A 81 30.86 95.23 148.12
C LYS A 81 31.34 95.66 146.73
N GLU A 82 32.24 96.63 146.64
CA GLU A 82 32.87 97.00 145.37
C GLU A 82 33.77 95.88 144.83
N ASN A 83 34.50 95.19 145.71
CA ASN A 83 35.29 94.02 145.35
C ASN A 83 34.42 92.85 144.88
N GLU A 84 33.32 92.55 145.58
CA GLU A 84 32.32 91.59 145.12
C GLU A 84 31.75 91.99 143.75
N MET A 85 31.45 93.28 143.53
CA MET A 85 30.93 93.77 142.26
C MET A 85 31.95 93.65 141.13
N ARG A 86 33.24 93.90 141.39
CA ARG A 86 34.33 93.66 140.41
C ARG A 86 34.42 92.19 140.05
N GLN A 87 34.43 91.28 141.04
CA GLN A 87 34.46 89.84 140.80
C GLN A 87 33.23 89.36 140.00
N LEU A 88 32.04 89.87 140.32
CA LEU A 88 30.81 89.56 139.59
C LEU A 88 30.85 90.08 138.15
N LYS A 89 31.39 91.28 137.89
CA LYS A 89 31.58 91.82 136.53
C LYS A 89 32.56 90.97 135.71
N ASP A 90 33.66 90.53 136.31
CA ASP A 90 34.63 89.65 135.64
C ASP A 90 34.03 88.27 135.35
N LEU A 91 33.25 87.71 136.29
CA LEU A 91 32.49 86.49 136.08
C LEU A 91 31.46 86.65 134.96
N LEU A 92 30.73 87.76 134.93
CA LEU A 92 29.76 88.08 133.87
C LEU A 92 30.45 88.16 132.51
N PHE A 93 31.61 88.82 132.42
CA PHE A 93 32.38 88.93 131.19
C PHE A 93 32.86 87.55 130.70
N LYS A 94 33.43 86.73 131.60
CA LYS A 94 33.83 85.35 131.28
C LYS A 94 32.65 84.50 130.81
N LYS A 95 31.50 84.57 131.51
CA LYS A 95 30.28 83.84 131.12
C LYS A 95 29.70 84.32 129.79
N ASN A 96 29.76 85.61 129.48
CA ASN A 96 29.37 86.13 128.18
C ASN A 96 30.31 85.67 127.06
N GLN A 97 31.61 85.58 127.33
CA GLN A 97 32.58 85.05 126.38
C GLN A 97 32.34 83.56 126.13
N GLU A 98 32.13 82.76 127.19
CA GLU A 98 31.74 81.34 127.08
C GLU A 98 30.43 81.20 126.28
N LEU A 99 29.41 82.01 126.57
CA LEU A 99 28.14 82.01 125.85
C LEU A 99 28.32 82.33 124.37
N LYS A 100 29.18 83.29 124.02
CA LYS A 100 29.49 83.63 122.62
C LYS A 100 30.16 82.47 121.90
N VAL A 101 31.14 81.82 122.53
CA VAL A 101 31.80 80.62 121.99
C VAL A 101 30.78 79.49 121.78
N GLN A 102 29.87 79.25 122.73
CA GLN A 102 28.83 78.23 122.58
C GLN A 102 27.83 78.58 121.46
N LYS A 103 27.41 79.84 121.33
CA LYS A 103 26.55 80.29 120.22
C LYS A 103 27.23 80.12 118.86
N ASP A 104 28.53 80.35 118.76
CA ASP A 104 29.24 80.15 117.51
C ASP A 104 29.42 78.66 117.18
N LYS A 105 29.67 77.81 118.18
CA LYS A 105 29.62 76.34 118.01
C LYS A 105 28.24 75.85 117.57
N GLU A 106 27.17 76.38 118.16
CA GLU A 106 25.79 76.08 117.76
C GLU A 106 25.53 76.46 116.30
N LYS A 107 25.97 77.65 115.85
CA LYS A 107 25.85 78.07 114.44
C LYS A 107 26.59 77.13 113.50
N VAL A 108 27.82 76.72 113.85
CA VAL A 108 28.60 75.76 113.05
C VAL A 108 27.85 74.43 112.96
N ALA A 109 27.40 73.87 114.09
CA ALA A 109 26.63 72.62 114.10
C ALA A 109 25.32 72.73 113.30
N LEU A 110 24.59 73.86 113.39
CA LEU A 110 23.39 74.10 112.58
C LEU A 110 23.71 74.16 111.07
N SER A 111 24.86 74.73 110.70
CA SER A 111 25.30 74.75 109.30
C SER A 111 25.66 73.35 108.79
N GLU A 112 26.31 72.53 109.62
CA GLU A 112 26.63 71.13 109.33
C GLU A 112 25.36 70.29 109.20
N ILE A 113 24.39 70.45 110.11
CA ILE A 113 23.09 69.78 110.04
C ILE A 113 22.36 70.18 108.76
N LYS A 114 22.33 71.47 108.40
CA LYS A 114 21.73 71.92 107.13
C LYS A 114 22.47 71.35 105.92
N GLY A 115 23.80 71.24 105.97
CA GLY A 115 24.62 70.58 104.96
C GLY A 115 24.27 69.10 104.80
N ALA A 116 24.23 68.37 105.91
CA ALA A 116 23.88 66.95 105.97
C ALA A 116 22.44 66.68 105.52
N GLN A 117 21.49 67.55 105.88
CA GLN A 117 20.11 67.47 105.40
C GLN A 117 20.01 67.69 103.89
N LYS A 118 20.77 68.64 103.33
CA LYS A 118 20.84 68.84 101.88
C LYS A 118 21.46 67.62 101.17
N SER A 119 22.55 67.06 101.70
CA SER A 119 23.14 65.86 101.13
C SER A 119 22.20 64.66 101.22
N LEU A 120 21.45 64.50 102.33
CA LEU A 120 20.46 63.44 102.49
C LEU A 120 19.32 63.60 101.49
N ARG A 121 18.80 64.82 101.28
CA ARG A 121 17.82 65.10 100.22
C ARG A 121 18.35 64.77 98.83
N ASN A 122 19.60 65.14 98.53
CA ASN A 122 20.24 64.82 97.25
C ASN A 122 20.40 63.30 97.05
N LEU A 123 20.82 62.57 98.09
CA LEU A 123 20.90 61.11 98.06
C LEU A 123 19.52 60.48 97.87
N HIS A 124 18.49 61.00 98.55
CA HIS A 124 17.11 60.51 98.39
C HIS A 124 16.57 60.74 96.98
N CYS A 125 16.85 61.90 96.38
CA CYS A 125 16.53 62.16 94.98
C CYS A 125 17.26 61.20 94.03
N ARG A 126 18.54 60.89 94.32
CA ARG A 126 19.32 59.92 93.55
C ARG A 126 18.76 58.50 93.70
N LEU A 127 18.34 58.12 94.91
CA LEU A 127 17.74 56.82 95.21
C LEU A 127 16.42 56.68 94.44
N ARG A 128 15.54 57.68 94.50
CA ARG A 128 14.30 57.71 93.69
C ARG A 128 14.55 57.63 92.19
N ARG A 129 15.61 58.28 91.69
CA ARG A 129 15.98 58.18 90.27
C ARG A 129 16.41 56.77 89.90
N LEU A 130 17.22 56.13 90.75
CA LEU A 130 17.66 54.74 90.58
C LEU A 130 16.47 53.77 90.67
N ASP A 131 15.52 53.98 91.60
CA ASP A 131 14.30 53.17 91.68
C ASP A 131 13.47 53.27 90.40
N ALA A 132 13.31 54.48 89.85
CA ALA A 132 12.62 54.69 88.59
C ALA A 132 13.36 54.03 87.40
N GLU A 133 14.70 54.05 87.40
CA GLU A 133 15.51 53.32 86.41
C GLU A 133 15.33 51.80 86.57
N LEU A 134 15.26 51.29 87.79
CA LEU A 134 15.04 49.87 88.09
C LEU A 134 13.65 49.41 87.63
N PHE A 135 12.59 50.19 87.85
CA PHE A 135 11.26 49.89 87.32
C PHE A 135 11.25 49.82 85.79
N LYS A 136 11.91 50.77 85.11
CA LYS A 136 12.05 50.73 83.65
C LYS A 136 12.81 49.48 83.18
N GLN A 137 13.86 49.09 83.91
CA GLN A 137 14.60 47.86 83.60
C GLN A 137 13.72 46.62 83.79
N GLN A 138 12.89 46.56 84.84
CA GLN A 138 11.93 45.47 85.04
C GLN A 138 10.92 45.40 83.89
N GLU A 139 10.36 46.53 83.45
CA GLU A 139 9.47 46.58 82.28
C GLU A 139 10.15 46.08 81.01
N LEU A 140 11.41 46.48 80.78
CA LEU A 140 12.20 45.99 79.65
C LEU A 140 12.41 44.47 79.72
N ILE A 141 12.73 43.93 80.91
CA ILE A 141 12.89 42.49 81.10
C ILE A 141 11.57 41.77 80.81
N TYR A 142 10.44 42.22 81.34
CA TYR A 142 9.13 41.62 81.07
C TYR A 142 8.77 41.65 79.58
N ASN A 143 9.05 42.76 78.89
CA ASN A 143 8.81 42.88 77.45
C ASN A 143 9.72 41.93 76.65
N GLN A 144 11.00 41.79 77.06
CA GLN A 144 11.93 40.86 76.46
C GLN A 144 11.50 39.40 76.72
N ASP A 145 11.05 39.05 77.92
CA ASP A 145 10.55 37.71 78.25
C ASP A 145 9.32 37.36 77.40
N PHE A 146 8.39 38.30 77.22
CA PHE A 146 7.26 38.09 76.33
C PHE A 146 7.70 37.86 74.87
N TYR A 147 8.68 38.63 74.41
CA TYR A 147 9.24 38.47 73.07
C TYR A 147 9.97 37.12 72.91
N ILE A 148 10.74 36.72 73.92
CA ILE A 148 11.41 35.40 73.98
C ILE A 148 10.36 34.30 73.93
N GLN A 149 9.29 34.36 74.73
CA GLN A 149 8.21 33.36 74.67
C GLN A 149 7.55 33.29 73.30
N ARG A 150 7.34 34.44 72.64
CA ARG A 150 6.78 34.48 71.28
C ARG A 150 7.73 33.83 70.27
N ILE A 151 9.03 34.10 70.38
CA ILE A 151 10.04 33.45 69.54
C ILE A 151 10.13 31.97 69.86
N GLN A 152 10.19 31.56 71.12
CA GLN A 152 10.22 30.16 71.54
C GLN A 152 9.03 29.39 70.97
N ARG A 153 7.81 29.92 71.06
CA ARG A 153 6.64 29.28 70.41
C ARG A 153 6.79 29.18 68.89
N ARG A 154 7.36 30.19 68.24
CA ARG A 154 7.64 30.14 66.79
C ARG A 154 8.76 29.15 66.46
N LEU A 155 9.77 29.05 67.32
CA LEU A 155 10.93 28.20 67.18
C LEU A 155 10.54 26.74 67.43
N SER A 156 9.79 26.41 68.47
CA SER A 156 9.15 25.11 68.67
C SER A 156 8.32 24.69 67.44
N ARG A 157 7.52 25.60 66.87
CA ARG A 157 6.79 25.32 65.61
C ARG A 157 7.72 25.05 64.42
N LEU A 158 8.86 25.74 64.33
CA LEU A 158 9.85 25.54 63.26
C LEU A 158 10.69 24.26 63.48
N GLU A 159 10.98 23.91 64.74
CA GLU A 159 11.67 22.69 65.16
C GLU A 159 10.78 21.43 65.08
N GLY A 160 9.48 21.62 64.84
CA GLY A 160 8.54 20.52 64.59
C GLY A 160 7.71 20.10 65.81
N GLU A 161 7.79 20.84 66.92
CA GLU A 161 6.89 20.71 68.07
C GLU A 161 5.58 21.45 67.78
N VAL A 162 4.68 20.75 67.09
CA VAL A 162 3.31 21.19 66.82
C VAL A 162 2.36 20.51 67.80
N ASN A 163 1.21 21.13 68.09
CA ASN A 163 0.13 20.47 68.84
C ASN A 163 -0.19 19.10 68.22
N SER A 164 -0.43 18.07 69.04
CA SER A 164 -0.65 16.67 68.59
C SER A 164 -1.62 16.57 67.41
N ASN A 165 -2.71 17.33 67.46
CA ASN A 165 -3.76 17.32 66.43
C ASN A 165 -3.29 17.93 65.09
N GLU A 166 -2.47 18.99 65.12
CA GLU A 166 -1.93 19.60 63.89
C GLU A 166 -0.85 18.69 63.26
N LYS A 167 -0.08 17.98 64.11
CA LYS A 167 0.89 16.97 63.65
C LYS A 167 0.19 15.81 62.94
N GLU A 168 -0.89 15.28 63.51
CA GLU A 168 -1.69 14.20 62.89
C GLU A 168 -2.27 14.63 61.53
N ILE A 169 -2.79 15.86 61.41
CA ILE A 169 -3.32 16.38 60.15
C ILE A 169 -2.21 16.53 59.09
N LEU A 170 -1.04 17.04 59.48
CA LEU A 170 0.10 17.19 58.56
C LEU A 170 0.67 15.83 58.17
N GLU A 171 0.77 14.87 59.08
CA GLU A 171 1.18 13.49 58.80
C GLU A 171 0.20 12.78 57.85
N ALA A 172 -1.11 12.95 58.07
CA ALA A 172 -2.14 12.44 57.16
C ALA A 172 -1.99 13.06 55.76
N LYS A 173 -1.79 14.38 55.68
CA LYS A 173 -1.58 15.07 54.40
C LYS A 173 -0.29 14.64 53.71
N VAL A 174 0.78 14.38 54.47
CA VAL A 174 2.03 13.81 53.93
C VAL A 174 1.80 12.38 53.43
N ALA A 175 1.03 11.55 54.13
CA ALA A 175 0.70 10.21 53.69
C ALA A 175 -0.14 10.22 52.40
N GLU A 176 -1.14 11.09 52.29
CA GLU A 176 -1.92 11.31 51.07
C GLU A 176 -1.05 11.79 49.90
N LEU A 177 -0.17 12.77 50.15
CA LEU A 177 0.76 13.28 49.13
C LEU A 177 1.78 12.21 48.69
N LYS A 178 2.23 11.36 49.60
CA LYS A 178 3.09 10.21 49.26
C LYS A 178 2.35 9.18 48.43
N LYS A 179 1.12 8.83 48.83
CA LYS A 179 0.27 7.89 48.08
C LYS A 179 0.00 8.39 46.67
N THR A 180 -0.40 9.64 46.52
CA THR A 180 -0.64 10.25 45.21
C THR A 180 0.64 10.32 44.37
N LEU A 181 1.80 10.63 44.98
CA LEU A 181 3.09 10.58 44.28
C LEU A 181 3.39 9.18 43.75
N GLU A 182 3.15 8.15 44.56
CA GLU A 182 3.42 6.75 44.22
C GLU A 182 2.47 6.25 43.13
N GLU A 183 1.18 6.60 43.20
CA GLU A 183 0.20 6.36 42.13
C GLU A 183 0.62 7.04 40.81
N LYS A 184 1.10 8.29 40.87
CA LYS A 184 1.58 9.00 39.68
C LYS A 184 2.87 8.41 39.12
N LYS A 185 3.79 7.94 39.96
CA LYS A 185 4.99 7.20 39.52
C LYS A 185 4.62 5.90 38.82
N ASN A 186 3.73 5.11 39.40
CA ASN A 186 3.24 3.87 38.79
C ASN A 186 2.56 4.14 37.44
N ALA A 187 1.72 5.18 37.37
CA ALA A 187 1.09 5.59 36.11
C ALA A 187 2.13 6.05 35.06
N TYR A 188 3.17 6.78 35.47
CA TYR A 188 4.27 7.18 34.61
C TYR A 188 5.05 5.97 34.08
N ASP A 189 5.38 5.00 34.93
CA ASP A 189 6.12 3.80 34.53
C ASP A 189 5.33 2.96 33.53
N VAL A 190 4.02 2.80 33.76
CA VAL A 190 3.11 2.15 32.79
C VAL A 190 3.08 2.93 31.47
N LEU A 191 2.94 4.25 31.51
CA LEU A 191 2.92 5.07 30.30
C LEU A 191 4.28 5.02 29.57
N GLN A 192 5.39 4.98 30.29
CA GLN A 192 6.73 4.91 29.72
C GLN A 192 6.97 3.55 29.05
N THR A 193 6.50 2.45 29.65
CA THR A 193 6.57 1.13 29.01
C THR A 193 5.70 1.06 27.76
N GLN A 194 4.49 1.62 27.78
CA GLN A 194 3.62 1.74 26.61
C GLN A 194 4.26 2.60 25.51
N TYR A 195 4.85 3.74 25.86
CA TYR A 195 5.57 4.61 24.93
C TYR A 195 6.73 3.87 24.25
N ARG A 196 7.53 3.13 25.02
CA ARG A 196 8.63 2.32 24.45
C ARG A 196 8.12 1.22 23.50
N ARG A 197 6.99 0.58 23.82
CA ARG A 197 6.35 -0.40 22.91
C ARG A 197 5.91 0.25 21.62
N LEU A 198 5.17 1.37 21.70
CA LEU A 198 4.75 2.13 20.52
C LEU A 198 5.94 2.61 19.69
N GLN A 199 7.03 3.02 20.32
CA GLN A 199 8.26 3.41 19.62
C GLN A 199 8.86 2.25 18.84
N ASN A 200 8.90 1.04 19.42
CA ASN A 200 9.36 -0.17 18.74
C ASN A 200 8.43 -0.57 17.60
N ASP A 201 7.10 -0.49 17.80
CA ASP A 201 6.10 -0.78 16.77
C ASP A 201 6.25 0.18 15.60
N VAL A 202 6.45 1.48 15.85
CA VAL A 202 6.73 2.48 14.82
C VAL A 202 8.01 2.15 14.06
N GLN A 203 9.08 1.70 14.72
CA GLN A 203 10.30 1.27 14.04
C GLN A 203 10.07 0.03 13.16
N PHE A 204 9.31 -0.95 13.65
CA PHE A 204 8.94 -2.14 12.89
C PHE A 204 8.12 -1.77 11.66
N MET A 205 7.09 -0.95 11.83
CA MET A 205 6.25 -0.46 10.74
C MET A 205 7.05 0.35 9.70
N ARG A 206 8.03 1.16 10.12
CA ARG A 206 8.93 1.84 9.17
C ARG A 206 9.75 0.85 8.35
N ARG A 207 10.25 -0.22 8.96
CA ARG A 207 11.01 -1.27 8.24
C ARG A 207 10.13 -2.03 7.27
N THR A 208 8.89 -2.38 7.65
CA THR A 208 7.97 -3.05 6.74
C THR A 208 7.58 -2.14 5.58
N ILE A 209 7.29 -0.86 5.84
CA ILE A 209 7.04 0.15 4.79
C ILE A 209 8.22 0.24 3.82
N HIS A 210 9.45 0.29 4.33
CA HIS A 210 10.63 0.35 3.48
C HIS A 210 10.77 -0.88 2.59
N LYS A 211 10.63 -2.10 3.14
CA LYS A 211 10.66 -3.35 2.38
C LYS A 211 9.57 -3.40 1.30
N THR A 212 8.33 -3.04 1.65
CA THR A 212 7.24 -2.96 0.67
C THR A 212 7.52 -1.89 -0.40
N GLY A 213 8.19 -0.80 -0.03
CA GLY A 213 8.66 0.24 -0.96
C GLY A 213 9.70 -0.29 -1.96
N GLU A 214 10.65 -1.10 -1.48
CA GLU A 214 11.63 -1.76 -2.34
C GLU A 214 10.96 -2.76 -3.29
N GLU A 215 10.07 -3.62 -2.78
CA GLU A 215 9.31 -4.59 -3.58
C GLU A 215 8.46 -3.90 -4.65
N THR A 216 7.74 -2.84 -4.28
CA THR A 216 6.95 -2.05 -5.23
C THR A 216 7.83 -1.40 -6.29
N SER A 217 8.99 -0.83 -5.92
CA SER A 217 9.94 -0.28 -6.90
C SER A 217 10.48 -1.35 -7.87
N ALA A 218 10.77 -2.56 -7.37
CA ALA A 218 11.22 -3.67 -8.20
C ALA A 218 10.12 -4.15 -9.17
N LEU A 219 8.86 -4.21 -8.70
CA LEU A 219 7.72 -4.53 -9.55
C LEU A 219 7.47 -3.46 -10.61
N VAL A 220 7.63 -2.18 -10.28
CA VAL A 220 7.53 -1.07 -11.24
C VAL A 220 8.59 -1.21 -12.34
N VAL A 221 9.85 -1.45 -11.97
CA VAL A 221 10.92 -1.73 -12.95
C VAL A 221 10.55 -2.92 -13.82
N LYS A 222 9.97 -3.98 -13.24
CA LYS A 222 9.55 -5.15 -14.02
C LYS A 222 8.42 -4.86 -15.00
N ILE A 223 7.46 -4.02 -14.59
CA ILE A 223 6.37 -3.56 -15.46
C ILE A 223 6.95 -2.76 -16.63
N ASP A 224 7.90 -1.85 -16.37
CA ASP A 224 8.53 -1.04 -17.41
C ASP A 224 9.32 -1.90 -18.42
N GLU A 225 10.05 -2.92 -17.95
CA GLU A 225 10.70 -3.90 -18.82
C GLU A 225 9.71 -4.63 -19.73
N LEU A 226 8.58 -5.09 -19.18
CA LEU A 226 7.54 -5.78 -19.93
C LEU A 226 6.86 -4.85 -20.93
N ASN A 227 6.66 -3.58 -20.58
CA ASN A 227 6.13 -2.57 -21.48
C ASN A 227 7.06 -2.34 -22.68
N LEU A 228 8.37 -2.19 -22.44
CA LEU A 228 9.37 -2.07 -23.51
C LEU A 228 9.40 -3.31 -24.41
N TYR A 229 9.28 -4.52 -23.83
CA TYR A 229 9.19 -5.76 -24.59
C TYR A 229 7.93 -5.80 -25.47
N ASN A 230 6.78 -5.38 -24.93
CA ASN A 230 5.53 -5.30 -25.66
C ASN A 230 5.60 -4.29 -26.81
N GLU A 231 6.16 -3.10 -26.57
CA GLU A 231 6.35 -2.09 -27.61
C GLU A 231 7.24 -2.60 -28.75
N ARG A 232 8.35 -3.26 -28.42
CA ARG A 232 9.24 -3.89 -29.42
C ARG A 232 8.52 -4.97 -30.21
N SER A 233 7.77 -5.84 -29.53
CA SER A 233 6.98 -6.90 -30.17
C SER A 233 5.92 -6.32 -31.11
N ILE A 234 5.26 -5.22 -30.75
CA ILE A 234 4.31 -4.50 -31.61
C ILE A 234 5.02 -3.91 -32.83
N GLN A 235 6.22 -3.33 -32.67
CA GLN A 235 6.99 -2.80 -33.80
C GLN A 235 7.41 -3.92 -34.76
N ASP A 236 7.88 -5.05 -34.24
CA ASP A 236 8.29 -6.19 -35.06
C ASP A 236 7.09 -6.82 -35.78
N LEU A 237 5.92 -6.88 -35.14
CA LEU A 237 4.66 -7.26 -35.80
C LEU A 237 4.30 -6.31 -36.95
N LYS A 238 4.46 -4.98 -36.77
CA LYS A 238 4.22 -4.00 -37.84
C LYS A 238 5.17 -4.21 -39.01
N LYS A 239 6.47 -4.43 -38.75
CA LYS A 239 7.47 -4.75 -39.78
C LYS A 239 7.11 -6.04 -40.53
N ALA A 240 6.76 -7.11 -39.81
CA ALA A 240 6.37 -8.37 -40.42
C ALA A 240 5.11 -8.24 -41.29
N LYS A 241 4.13 -7.41 -40.87
CA LYS A 241 2.95 -7.10 -41.68
C LYS A 241 3.31 -6.35 -42.96
N ALA A 242 4.21 -5.37 -42.90
CA ALA A 242 4.69 -4.65 -44.08
C ALA A 242 5.39 -5.59 -45.06
N ILE A 243 6.34 -6.40 -44.58
CA ILE A 243 7.04 -7.41 -45.41
C ILE A 243 6.05 -8.37 -46.07
N LYS A 244 5.05 -8.86 -45.32
CA LYS A 244 3.99 -9.71 -45.90
C LYS A 244 3.23 -9.01 -47.02
N GLN A 245 2.88 -7.73 -46.84
CA GLN A 245 2.19 -6.95 -47.86
C GLN A 245 3.05 -6.79 -49.12
N ASP A 246 4.33 -6.47 -48.96
CA ASP A 246 5.29 -6.34 -50.07
C ASP A 246 5.42 -7.67 -50.84
N MET A 247 5.61 -8.79 -50.14
CA MET A 247 5.67 -10.11 -50.75
C MET A 247 4.37 -10.50 -51.47
N MET A 248 3.20 -10.07 -50.97
CA MET A 248 1.92 -10.27 -51.67
C MET A 248 1.85 -9.49 -52.97
N VAL A 249 2.36 -8.25 -52.99
CA VAL A 249 2.44 -7.43 -54.21
C VAL A 249 3.40 -8.07 -55.21
N GLU A 250 4.59 -8.49 -54.79
CA GLU A 250 5.56 -9.19 -55.64
C GLU A 250 4.98 -10.48 -56.23
N ASN A 251 4.31 -11.30 -55.42
CA ASN A 251 3.66 -12.52 -55.90
C ASN A 251 2.59 -12.21 -56.96
N ASN A 252 1.80 -11.16 -56.76
CA ASN A 252 0.81 -10.74 -57.75
C ASN A 252 1.47 -10.25 -59.05
N LEU A 253 2.58 -9.52 -58.95
CA LEU A 253 3.36 -9.08 -60.10
C LEU A 253 3.92 -10.27 -60.89
N LEU A 254 4.53 -11.24 -60.20
CA LEU A 254 5.02 -12.48 -60.81
C LEU A 254 3.90 -13.31 -61.45
N LYS A 255 2.72 -13.36 -60.84
CA LYS A 255 1.54 -14.01 -61.45
C LYS A 255 1.10 -13.31 -62.73
N LEU A 256 1.16 -11.97 -62.78
CA LEU A 256 0.85 -11.20 -63.99
C LEU A 256 1.89 -11.45 -65.09
N GLU A 257 3.17 -11.48 -64.75
CA GLU A 257 4.24 -11.81 -65.70
C GLU A 257 4.11 -13.24 -66.22
N MET A 258 3.82 -14.20 -65.35
CA MET A 258 3.56 -15.59 -65.75
C MET A 258 2.37 -15.70 -66.69
N LYS A 259 1.28 -14.95 -66.45
CA LYS A 259 0.14 -14.90 -67.39
C LYS A 259 0.57 -14.32 -68.74
N ARG A 260 1.26 -13.18 -68.76
CA ARG A 260 1.78 -12.57 -70.00
C ARG A 260 2.68 -13.52 -70.80
N LEU A 261 3.58 -14.23 -70.12
CA LEU A 261 4.47 -15.20 -70.76
C LEU A 261 3.70 -16.41 -71.29
N LYS A 262 2.72 -16.93 -70.54
CA LYS A 262 1.83 -17.99 -71.01
C LYS A 262 1.04 -17.57 -72.24
N ASP A 263 0.44 -16.38 -72.24
CA ASP A 263 -0.31 -15.87 -73.38
C ASP A 263 0.60 -15.69 -74.60
N THR A 264 1.81 -15.17 -74.39
CA THR A 264 2.82 -15.05 -75.46
C THR A 264 3.21 -16.41 -76.02
N LEU A 265 3.40 -17.42 -75.16
CA LEU A 265 3.69 -18.78 -75.58
C LEU A 265 2.53 -19.39 -76.37
N CYS A 266 1.29 -19.27 -75.89
CA CYS A 266 0.10 -19.73 -76.61
C CYS A 266 0.02 -19.10 -78.01
N ASN A 267 0.19 -17.78 -78.12
CA ASN A 267 0.20 -17.07 -79.40
C ASN A 267 1.32 -17.59 -80.34
N LYS A 268 2.51 -17.89 -79.81
CA LYS A 268 3.61 -18.47 -80.60
C LYS A 268 3.28 -19.88 -81.06
N THR A 269 2.71 -20.71 -80.18
CA THR A 269 2.28 -22.07 -80.51
C THR A 269 1.22 -22.07 -81.60
N GLU A 270 0.20 -21.20 -81.51
CA GLU A 270 -0.81 -21.03 -82.55
C GLU A 270 -0.21 -20.60 -83.89
N LYS A 271 0.77 -19.68 -83.87
CA LYS A 271 1.48 -19.26 -85.08
C LYS A 271 2.32 -20.39 -85.68
N VAL A 272 2.98 -21.20 -84.87
CA VAL A 272 3.73 -22.38 -85.36
C VAL A 272 2.78 -23.38 -85.97
N LEU A 273 1.67 -23.70 -85.30
CA LEU A 273 0.65 -24.62 -85.81
C LEU A 273 0.04 -24.13 -87.14
N SER A 274 -0.21 -22.82 -87.28
CA SER A 274 -0.73 -22.28 -88.54
C SER A 274 0.31 -22.35 -89.67
N MET A 275 1.58 -22.06 -89.38
CA MET A 275 2.67 -22.23 -90.35
C MET A 275 2.89 -23.70 -90.74
N GLU A 276 2.77 -24.64 -89.79
CA GLU A 276 2.87 -26.07 -90.08
C GLU A 276 1.71 -26.56 -90.95
N LYS A 277 0.49 -26.10 -90.68
CA LYS A 277 -0.67 -26.38 -91.55
C LYS A 277 -0.44 -25.88 -92.97
N GLN A 278 -0.01 -24.63 -93.13
CA GLN A 278 0.32 -24.05 -94.45
C GLN A 278 1.43 -24.83 -95.15
N ARG A 279 2.48 -25.24 -94.42
CA ARG A 279 3.56 -26.08 -94.98
C ARG A 279 3.03 -27.42 -95.47
N LEU A 280 2.16 -28.08 -94.70
CA LEU A 280 1.55 -29.36 -95.09
C LEU A 280 0.65 -29.20 -96.32
N GLU A 281 -0.16 -28.15 -96.38
CA GLU A 281 -0.99 -27.82 -97.55
C GLU A 281 -0.14 -27.58 -98.80
N LEU A 282 0.93 -26.79 -98.68
CA LEU A 282 1.87 -26.55 -99.79
C LEU A 282 2.58 -27.84 -100.23
N ASN A 283 3.05 -28.67 -99.29
CA ASN A 283 3.69 -29.94 -99.62
C ASN A 283 2.72 -30.89 -100.32
N LYS A 284 1.45 -30.93 -99.90
CA LYS A 284 0.40 -31.70 -100.57
C LYS A 284 0.16 -31.19 -101.99
N ALA A 285 0.00 -29.88 -102.17
CA ALA A 285 -0.17 -29.27 -103.49
C ALA A 285 1.03 -29.53 -104.42
N ILE A 286 2.26 -29.46 -103.88
CA ILE A 286 3.47 -29.81 -104.64
C ILE A 286 3.44 -31.29 -105.03
N ALA A 287 3.12 -32.19 -104.10
CA ALA A 287 3.04 -33.62 -104.40
C ALA A 287 2.00 -33.92 -105.50
N GLU A 288 0.80 -33.35 -105.40
CA GLU A 288 -0.26 -33.45 -106.42
C GLU A 288 0.23 -32.94 -107.78
N ARG A 289 0.81 -31.74 -107.84
CA ARG A 289 1.39 -31.19 -109.09
C ARG A 289 2.52 -32.04 -109.65
N THR A 290 3.39 -32.60 -108.79
CA THR A 290 4.45 -33.48 -109.28
C THR A 290 3.90 -34.77 -109.87
N GLU A 291 2.82 -35.31 -109.31
CA GLU A 291 2.18 -36.51 -109.85
C GLU A 291 1.44 -36.22 -111.15
N GLU A 292 0.74 -35.08 -111.25
CA GLU A 292 0.17 -34.59 -112.52
C GLU A 292 1.24 -34.47 -113.60
N ILE A 293 2.38 -33.84 -113.29
CA ILE A 293 3.50 -33.69 -114.22
C ILE A 293 4.05 -35.06 -114.62
N LYS A 294 4.18 -36.02 -113.70
CA LYS A 294 4.63 -37.39 -114.03
C LYS A 294 3.65 -38.08 -114.98
N ILE A 295 2.35 -37.99 -114.74
CA ILE A 295 1.31 -38.58 -115.60
C ILE A 295 1.38 -37.94 -116.99
N HIS A 296 1.45 -36.61 -117.07
CA HIS A 296 1.60 -35.90 -118.34
C HIS A 296 2.89 -36.27 -119.07
N LYS A 297 4.00 -36.41 -118.35
CA LYS A 297 5.28 -36.85 -118.92
C LYS A 297 5.18 -38.28 -119.48
N ALA A 298 4.60 -39.21 -118.73
CA ALA A 298 4.39 -40.59 -119.19
C ALA A 298 3.45 -40.66 -120.40
N MET A 299 2.41 -39.81 -120.43
CA MET A 299 1.52 -39.65 -121.59
C MET A 299 2.31 -39.16 -122.81
N LEU A 300 3.12 -38.12 -122.68
CA LEU A 300 3.96 -37.61 -123.78
C LEU A 300 4.99 -38.63 -124.25
N GLU A 301 5.63 -39.37 -123.33
CA GLU A 301 6.56 -40.46 -123.68
C GLU A 301 5.87 -41.57 -124.46
N SER A 302 4.63 -41.93 -124.10
CA SER A 302 3.85 -42.91 -124.87
C SER A 302 3.45 -42.40 -126.25
N GLN A 303 3.09 -41.11 -126.38
CA GLN A 303 2.84 -40.48 -127.69
C GLN A 303 4.10 -40.47 -128.55
N ILE A 304 5.27 -40.13 -128.00
CA ILE A 304 6.56 -40.19 -128.71
C ILE A 304 6.82 -41.61 -129.21
N ARG A 305 6.63 -42.63 -128.37
CA ARG A 305 6.79 -44.05 -128.79
C ARG A 305 5.85 -44.43 -129.93
N LEU A 306 4.59 -44.00 -129.89
CA LEU A 306 3.63 -44.26 -130.97
C LEU A 306 4.07 -43.60 -132.28
N VAL A 307 4.48 -42.33 -132.23
CA VAL A 307 5.00 -41.61 -133.41
C VAL A 307 6.28 -42.26 -133.94
N GLU A 308 7.17 -42.74 -133.08
CA GLU A 308 8.37 -43.49 -133.49
C GLU A 308 8.01 -44.82 -134.16
N GLN A 309 7.03 -45.55 -133.64
CA GLN A 309 6.52 -46.77 -134.29
C GLN A 309 5.92 -46.46 -135.66
N GLU A 310 5.14 -45.38 -135.80
CA GLU A 310 4.63 -44.93 -137.10
C GLU A 310 5.77 -44.54 -138.06
N ARG A 311 6.79 -43.82 -137.57
CA ARG A 311 8.00 -43.50 -138.35
C ARG A 311 8.70 -44.76 -138.82
N GLN A 312 8.87 -45.76 -137.95
CA GLN A 312 9.46 -47.05 -138.29
C GLN A 312 8.62 -47.82 -139.31
N ARG A 313 7.29 -47.86 -139.15
CA ARG A 313 6.37 -48.46 -140.14
C ARG A 313 6.49 -47.79 -141.51
N ARG A 314 6.41 -46.45 -141.57
CA ARG A 314 6.60 -45.71 -142.84
C ARG A 314 7.98 -45.96 -143.44
N SER A 315 9.03 -46.05 -142.61
CA SER A 315 10.38 -46.38 -143.08
C SER A 315 10.45 -47.80 -143.66
N ALA A 316 9.76 -48.77 -143.05
CA ALA A 316 9.69 -50.14 -143.56
C ALA A 316 8.90 -50.20 -144.88
N GLU A 317 7.75 -49.54 -144.97
CA GLU A 317 6.98 -49.38 -146.21
C GLU A 317 7.80 -48.71 -147.32
N PHE A 318 8.58 -47.68 -146.98
CA PHE A 318 9.50 -47.03 -147.90
C PHE A 318 10.60 -47.99 -148.39
N GLN A 319 11.22 -48.76 -147.49
CA GLN A 319 12.20 -49.78 -147.87
C GLN A 319 11.59 -50.91 -148.71
N GLU A 320 10.36 -51.33 -148.42
CA GLU A 320 9.64 -52.28 -149.26
C GLU A 320 9.39 -51.71 -150.66
N CYS A 321 8.95 -50.46 -150.77
CA CYS A 321 8.79 -49.77 -152.04
C CYS A 321 10.11 -49.66 -152.81
N LEU A 322 11.21 -49.29 -152.13
CA LEU A 322 12.56 -49.33 -152.73
C LEU A 322 12.92 -50.74 -153.21
N SER A 323 12.66 -51.78 -152.41
CA SER A 323 12.94 -53.16 -152.82
C SER A 323 12.08 -53.61 -154.01
N LYS A 324 10.83 -53.14 -154.10
CA LYS A 324 9.93 -53.38 -155.25
C LYS A 324 10.46 -52.65 -156.49
N ILE A 325 10.93 -51.42 -156.35
CA ILE A 325 11.59 -50.66 -157.43
C ILE A 325 12.87 -51.37 -157.86
N ASP A 326 13.73 -51.81 -156.94
CA ASP A 326 14.95 -52.55 -157.26
C ASP A 326 14.64 -53.89 -157.94
N LYS A 327 13.60 -54.61 -157.51
CA LYS A 327 13.11 -55.82 -158.19
C LYS A 327 12.62 -55.51 -159.60
N LEU A 328 11.87 -54.43 -159.79
CA LEU A 328 11.42 -53.98 -161.11
C LEU A 328 12.61 -53.56 -161.96
N ARG A 329 13.57 -52.83 -161.42
CA ARG A 329 14.80 -52.42 -162.10
C ARG A 329 15.60 -53.64 -162.52
N ARG A 330 15.84 -54.61 -161.63
CA ARG A 330 16.47 -55.90 -161.97
C ARG A 330 15.65 -56.69 -163.00
N ARG A 331 14.32 -56.67 -162.93
CA ARG A 331 13.46 -57.30 -163.93
C ARG A 331 13.54 -56.59 -165.27
N TYR A 332 13.66 -55.27 -165.30
CA TYR A 332 13.91 -54.48 -166.51
C TYR A 332 15.32 -54.72 -167.04
N GLU A 333 16.33 -54.83 -166.19
CA GLU A 333 17.71 -55.22 -166.54
C GLU A 333 17.73 -56.65 -167.13
N ILE A 334 17.03 -57.61 -166.53
CA ILE A 334 16.85 -58.98 -167.07
C ILE A 334 16.01 -58.96 -168.34
N PHE A 335 14.94 -58.19 -168.41
CA PHE A 335 14.10 -58.07 -169.61
C PHE A 335 14.87 -57.41 -170.74
N THR A 336 15.70 -56.40 -170.47
CA THR A 336 16.61 -55.82 -171.48
C THR A 336 17.70 -56.80 -171.84
N LEU A 337 18.25 -57.59 -170.91
CA LEU A 337 19.19 -58.68 -171.23
C LEU A 337 18.54 -59.86 -172.00
N ALA A 338 17.24 -60.12 -171.81
CA ALA A 338 16.49 -61.19 -172.47
C ALA A 338 15.82 -60.74 -173.79
N MET A 339 15.54 -59.45 -173.95
CA MET A 339 15.16 -58.80 -175.21
C MET A 339 16.39 -58.32 -176.00
N MET A 340 17.57 -58.31 -175.38
CA MET A 340 18.83 -58.31 -176.10
C MET A 340 18.97 -59.68 -176.76
N PRO A 341 19.01 -59.75 -178.10
CA PRO A 341 19.16 -61.01 -178.79
C PRO A 341 20.50 -61.65 -178.40
N PRO A 342 20.57 -62.95 -178.06
CA PRO A 342 21.78 -63.69 -178.39
C PRO A 342 21.95 -63.56 -179.90
N GLU A 343 23.16 -63.22 -180.36
CA GLU A 343 23.45 -63.08 -181.78
C GLU A 343 23.01 -64.34 -182.54
N GLY A 344 21.90 -64.23 -183.28
CA GLY A 344 21.42 -65.23 -184.25
C GLY A 344 20.03 -65.82 -183.97
N GLU A 345 19.07 -65.42 -184.83
CA GLU A 345 17.85 -66.14 -185.27
C GLU A 345 16.45 -65.81 -184.65
N GLU A 346 15.45 -65.78 -185.55
CA GLU A 346 14.12 -65.13 -185.48
C GLU A 346 12.95 -65.96 -184.88
N GLN A 347 11.85 -65.23 -184.59
CA GLN A 347 10.60 -65.53 -183.86
C GLN A 347 9.67 -66.62 -184.45
N LYS A 348 8.94 -67.38 -183.59
CA LYS A 348 7.58 -67.95 -183.86
C LYS A 348 6.70 -68.12 -182.58
N SER A 349 5.37 -68.17 -182.76
CA SER A 349 4.29 -67.91 -181.77
C SER A 349 3.20 -69.03 -181.62
N GLN A 350 2.37 -68.90 -180.57
CA GLN A 350 0.93 -69.28 -180.39
C GLN A 350 0.46 -70.71 -180.01
N ALA A 351 1.33 -71.70 -179.79
CA ALA A 351 0.88 -73.07 -179.42
C ALA A 351 0.68 -73.32 -177.91
N TYR A 352 1.24 -72.51 -177.01
CA TYR A 352 1.24 -72.84 -175.57
C TYR A 352 -0.11 -72.61 -174.86
N PHE A 353 -1.06 -71.92 -175.51
CA PHE A 353 -2.44 -71.78 -175.04
C PHE A 353 -3.13 -73.13 -174.77
N VAL A 354 -2.58 -74.24 -175.25
CA VAL A 354 -3.02 -75.61 -174.96
C VAL A 354 -2.86 -76.00 -173.47
N ILE A 355 -1.94 -75.41 -172.71
CA ILE A 355 -1.77 -75.79 -171.28
C ILE A 355 -2.83 -75.15 -170.37
N LYS A 356 -3.63 -74.22 -170.89
CA LYS A 356 -4.87 -73.72 -170.28
C LYS A 356 -5.84 -74.84 -169.86
N ALA A 357 -5.77 -76.02 -170.48
CA ALA A 357 -6.59 -77.17 -170.13
C ALA A 357 -6.19 -77.86 -168.80
N ALA A 358 -4.97 -77.66 -168.28
CA ALA A 358 -4.53 -78.30 -167.04
C ALA A 358 -5.09 -77.61 -165.77
N GLN A 359 -5.57 -76.37 -165.91
CA GLN A 359 -6.09 -75.55 -164.81
C GLN A 359 -7.46 -76.02 -164.28
N GLU A 360 -8.27 -76.71 -165.09
CA GLU A 360 -9.61 -77.14 -164.65
C GLU A 360 -9.58 -78.31 -163.65
N LYS A 361 -8.49 -79.08 -163.60
CA LYS A 361 -8.30 -80.15 -162.60
C LYS A 361 -8.01 -79.62 -161.19
N GLN A 362 -7.56 -78.37 -161.07
CA GLN A 362 -7.21 -77.72 -159.81
C GLN A 362 -8.44 -77.14 -159.08
N ALA A 363 -9.57 -76.97 -159.76
CA ALA A 363 -10.77 -76.35 -159.19
C ALA A 363 -11.55 -77.27 -158.24
N LEU A 364 -11.65 -78.57 -158.54
CA LEU A 364 -12.40 -79.55 -157.72
C LEU A 364 -11.69 -79.95 -156.41
N GLN A 365 -10.40 -79.62 -156.27
CA GLN A 365 -9.62 -79.89 -155.05
C GLN A 365 -9.76 -78.74 -154.01
N GLN A 366 -10.10 -77.53 -154.44
CA GLN A 366 -10.26 -76.36 -153.57
C GLN A 366 -11.57 -76.38 -152.76
N GLU A 367 -12.63 -77.03 -153.25
CA GLU A 367 -13.91 -77.12 -152.51
C GLU A 367 -13.85 -78.10 -151.31
N GLY A 368 -12.90 -79.05 -151.31
CA GLY A 368 -12.65 -79.94 -150.17
C GLY A 368 -11.94 -79.25 -149.01
N ASP A 369 -10.89 -78.46 -149.31
CA ASP A 369 -10.07 -77.76 -148.31
C ASP A 369 -10.88 -76.69 -147.52
N ASP A 370 -11.89 -76.09 -148.15
CA ASP A 370 -12.75 -75.06 -147.53
C ASP A 370 -13.69 -75.61 -146.44
N LEU A 371 -14.07 -76.88 -146.52
CA LEU A 371 -14.89 -77.55 -145.49
C LEU A 371 -14.04 -77.98 -144.29
N GLU A 372 -12.80 -78.42 -144.53
CA GLU A 372 -11.83 -78.76 -143.47
C GLU A 372 -11.36 -77.51 -142.70
N ALA A 373 -11.23 -76.36 -143.37
CA ALA A 373 -10.91 -75.09 -142.72
C ALA A 373 -12.01 -74.58 -141.76
N LYS A 374 -13.28 -74.94 -141.99
CA LYS A 374 -14.39 -74.60 -141.08
C LYS A 374 -14.40 -75.47 -139.82
N ILE A 375 -14.01 -76.73 -139.93
CA ILE A 375 -13.87 -77.66 -138.80
C ILE A 375 -12.73 -77.21 -137.87
N CYS A 376 -11.57 -76.85 -138.43
CA CYS A 376 -10.44 -76.33 -137.64
C CYS A 376 -10.72 -75.00 -136.90
N LYS A 377 -11.65 -74.16 -137.40
CA LYS A 377 -12.06 -72.93 -136.71
C LYS A 377 -12.96 -73.24 -135.51
N ALA A 378 -13.90 -74.16 -135.66
CA ALA A 378 -14.77 -74.61 -134.57
C ALA A 378 -13.98 -75.29 -133.44
N GLU A 379 -12.95 -76.08 -133.77
CA GLU A 379 -12.08 -76.72 -132.76
C GLU A 379 -11.25 -75.70 -131.97
N LYS A 380 -10.76 -74.63 -132.61
CA LYS A 380 -10.05 -73.53 -131.92
C LYS A 380 -10.98 -72.70 -131.03
N GLU A 381 -12.24 -72.55 -131.42
CA GLU A 381 -13.27 -71.90 -130.60
C GLU A 381 -13.62 -72.73 -129.35
N ILE A 382 -13.65 -74.06 -129.46
CA ILE A 382 -13.85 -74.97 -128.31
C ILE A 382 -12.68 -74.85 -127.31
N VAL A 383 -11.43 -74.83 -127.79
CA VAL A 383 -10.24 -74.64 -126.93
C VAL A 383 -10.20 -73.25 -126.27
N ALA A 384 -10.69 -72.20 -126.95
CA ALA A 384 -10.83 -70.87 -126.36
C ALA A 384 -11.94 -70.81 -125.29
N LEU A 385 -13.04 -71.53 -125.49
CA LEU A 385 -14.13 -71.66 -124.52
C LEU A 385 -13.70 -72.47 -123.29
N GLU A 386 -12.90 -73.53 -123.44
CA GLU A 386 -12.31 -74.26 -122.31
C GLU A 386 -11.34 -73.40 -121.49
N ASN A 387 -10.50 -72.59 -122.15
CA ASN A 387 -9.58 -71.67 -121.47
C ASN A 387 -10.32 -70.57 -120.70
N THR A 388 -11.42 -70.03 -121.25
CA THR A 388 -12.24 -69.04 -120.52
C THR A 388 -12.97 -69.67 -119.34
N LEU A 389 -13.41 -70.93 -119.43
CA LEU A 389 -14.00 -71.69 -118.33
C LEU A 389 -12.98 -71.99 -117.22
N CYS A 390 -11.72 -72.26 -117.59
CA CYS A 390 -10.60 -72.43 -116.64
C CYS A 390 -10.29 -71.12 -115.88
N VAL A 391 -10.25 -69.98 -116.56
CA VAL A 391 -10.07 -68.66 -115.93
C VAL A 391 -11.25 -68.32 -115.00
N LEU A 392 -12.49 -68.62 -115.41
CA LEU A 392 -13.68 -68.41 -114.59
C LEU A 392 -13.70 -69.30 -113.34
N ASN A 393 -13.27 -70.56 -113.46
CA ASN A 393 -13.12 -71.47 -112.31
C ASN A 393 -12.00 -71.02 -111.36
N ASN A 394 -10.87 -70.52 -111.88
CA ASN A 394 -9.81 -69.94 -111.05
C ASN A 394 -10.28 -68.67 -110.32
N CYS A 395 -10.99 -67.76 -111.00
CA CYS A 395 -11.60 -66.60 -110.37
C CYS A 395 -12.63 -67.00 -109.30
N ASN A 396 -13.51 -67.96 -109.58
CA ASN A 396 -14.47 -68.48 -108.59
C ASN A 396 -13.79 -69.18 -107.40
N SER A 397 -12.64 -69.85 -107.62
CA SER A 397 -11.84 -70.43 -106.52
C SER A 397 -11.19 -69.35 -105.66
N ASN A 398 -10.70 -68.26 -106.27
CA ASN A 398 -10.11 -67.11 -105.57
C ASN A 398 -11.17 -66.30 -104.81
N PHE A 399 -12.36 -66.09 -105.38
CA PHE A 399 -13.49 -65.49 -104.69
C PHE A 399 -14.01 -66.36 -103.54
N ARG A 400 -14.01 -67.70 -103.66
CA ARG A 400 -14.32 -68.59 -102.53
C ARG A 400 -13.23 -68.57 -101.46
N ASN A 401 -11.96 -68.43 -101.83
CA ASN A 401 -10.86 -68.30 -100.89
C ASN A 401 -10.82 -66.93 -100.18
N SER A 402 -11.33 -65.86 -100.79
CA SER A 402 -11.48 -64.54 -100.14
C SER A 402 -12.64 -64.47 -99.12
N PHE A 403 -13.53 -65.47 -99.11
CA PHE A 403 -14.63 -65.60 -98.14
C PHE A 403 -14.45 -66.79 -97.17
N LYS A 404 -13.24 -67.35 -97.04
CA LYS A 404 -12.97 -68.31 -95.96
C LYS A 404 -13.04 -67.60 -94.61
N GLU A 405 -13.84 -68.13 -93.69
CA GLU A 405 -13.84 -67.69 -92.30
C GLU A 405 -12.42 -67.70 -91.73
N VAL A 406 -12.09 -66.64 -90.98
CA VAL A 406 -10.83 -66.48 -90.25
C VAL A 406 -10.57 -67.74 -89.43
N THR A 407 -9.57 -68.51 -89.85
CA THR A 407 -9.07 -69.68 -89.12
C THR A 407 -8.45 -69.23 -87.80
N GLU A 408 -8.47 -70.11 -86.79
CA GLU A 408 -8.12 -69.82 -85.39
C GLU A 408 -6.67 -69.33 -85.15
N THR A 409 -5.85 -69.15 -86.18
CA THR A 409 -4.42 -68.79 -86.13
C THR A 409 -4.05 -67.50 -86.90
N SER A 410 -5.02 -66.61 -87.17
CA SER A 410 -4.75 -65.29 -87.79
C SER A 410 -4.34 -64.22 -86.77
N GLU A 411 -3.32 -63.41 -87.11
CA GLU A 411 -2.81 -62.27 -86.33
C GLU A 411 -3.92 -61.28 -85.92
N GLU A 412 -4.94 -61.10 -86.78
CA GLU A 412 -6.09 -60.24 -86.52
C GLU A 412 -6.96 -60.74 -85.35
N ARG A 413 -6.98 -62.06 -85.08
CA ARG A 413 -7.71 -62.64 -83.94
C ARG A 413 -6.94 -62.53 -82.63
N GLU A 414 -5.61 -62.57 -82.69
CA GLU A 414 -4.75 -62.27 -81.53
C GLU A 414 -4.81 -60.79 -81.14
N GLU A 415 -4.80 -59.88 -82.11
CA GLU A 415 -5.02 -58.45 -81.85
C GLU A 415 -6.42 -58.19 -81.29
N ARG A 416 -7.45 -58.88 -81.81
CA ARG A 416 -8.81 -58.80 -81.25
C ARG A 416 -8.87 -59.28 -79.79
N LEU A 417 -8.16 -60.35 -79.46
CA LEU A 417 -8.08 -60.87 -78.09
C LEU A 417 -7.33 -59.90 -77.16
N LYS A 418 -6.19 -59.33 -77.60
CA LYS A 418 -5.46 -58.30 -76.84
C LYS A 418 -6.31 -57.06 -76.60
N LEU A 419 -7.02 -56.57 -77.62
CA LEU A 419 -7.93 -55.43 -77.48
C LEU A 419 -9.14 -55.76 -76.58
N GLU A 420 -9.64 -57.00 -76.60
CA GLU A 420 -10.66 -57.44 -75.65
C GLU A 420 -10.14 -57.53 -74.21
N GLU A 421 -8.91 -57.97 -74.00
CA GLU A 421 -8.27 -58.01 -72.68
C GLU A 421 -7.99 -56.60 -72.15
N GLU A 422 -7.48 -55.70 -72.99
CA GLU A 422 -7.31 -54.29 -72.67
C GLU A 422 -8.65 -53.62 -72.33
N LYS A 423 -9.72 -53.93 -73.08
CA LYS A 423 -11.08 -53.47 -72.77
C LYS A 423 -11.56 -54.01 -71.41
N ARG A 424 -11.35 -55.30 -71.11
CA ARG A 424 -11.74 -55.89 -69.82
C ARG A 424 -10.96 -55.25 -68.66
N ALA A 425 -9.66 -55.02 -68.82
CA ALA A 425 -8.84 -54.32 -67.83
C ALA A 425 -9.29 -52.85 -67.64
N ALA A 426 -9.65 -52.16 -68.72
CA ALA A 426 -10.23 -50.82 -68.66
C ALA A 426 -11.60 -50.81 -67.95
N ASP A 427 -12.45 -51.81 -68.20
CA ASP A 427 -13.76 -51.94 -67.55
C ASP A 427 -13.62 -52.25 -66.04
N GLU A 428 -12.64 -53.05 -65.64
CA GLU A 428 -12.34 -53.34 -64.23
C GLU A 428 -11.80 -52.10 -63.50
N THR A 429 -10.87 -51.37 -64.11
CA THR A 429 -10.36 -50.11 -63.54
C THR A 429 -11.46 -49.06 -63.45
N TYR A 430 -12.34 -48.95 -64.45
CA TYR A 430 -13.52 -48.11 -64.41
C TYR A 430 -14.47 -48.50 -63.26
N ARG A 431 -14.74 -49.79 -63.06
CA ARG A 431 -15.58 -50.27 -61.93
C ARG A 431 -14.95 -49.95 -60.58
N CYS A 432 -13.63 -50.08 -60.45
CA CYS A 432 -12.90 -49.70 -59.24
C CYS A 432 -12.97 -48.18 -58.99
N LYS A 433 -12.78 -47.35 -60.02
CA LYS A 433 -12.91 -45.89 -59.93
C LYS A 433 -14.34 -45.48 -59.57
N ARG A 434 -15.35 -46.16 -60.12
CA ARG A 434 -16.76 -45.92 -59.78
C ARG A 434 -17.09 -46.29 -58.33
N ARG A 435 -16.48 -47.35 -57.77
CA ARG A 435 -16.58 -47.69 -56.34
C ARG A 435 -15.90 -46.64 -55.46
N GLN A 436 -14.68 -46.22 -55.80
CA GLN A 436 -13.97 -45.14 -55.09
C GLN A 436 -14.78 -43.83 -55.08
N ILE A 437 -15.44 -43.48 -56.20
CA ILE A 437 -16.30 -42.29 -56.25
C ILE A 437 -17.48 -42.42 -55.29
N LYS A 438 -18.12 -43.60 -55.21
CA LYS A 438 -19.23 -43.82 -54.26
C LYS A 438 -18.77 -43.73 -52.81
N GLU A 439 -17.65 -44.37 -52.46
CA GLU A 439 -17.07 -44.30 -51.11
C GLU A 439 -16.71 -42.85 -50.73
N LEU A 440 -16.13 -42.08 -51.66
CA LEU A 440 -15.84 -40.67 -51.44
C LEU A 440 -17.10 -39.81 -51.30
N GLN A 441 -18.17 -40.12 -52.05
CA GLN A 441 -19.46 -39.45 -51.91
C GLN A 441 -20.14 -39.74 -50.57
N GLU A 442 -20.11 -41.00 -50.12
CA GLU A 442 -20.63 -41.40 -48.80
C GLU A 442 -19.82 -40.75 -47.67
N ASN A 443 -18.49 -40.70 -47.79
CA ASN A 443 -17.62 -40.01 -46.84
C ASN A 443 -17.91 -38.50 -46.80
N LEU A 444 -18.09 -37.85 -47.96
CA LEU A 444 -18.47 -36.43 -48.01
C LEU A 444 -19.82 -36.18 -47.33
N GLN A 445 -20.83 -37.01 -47.61
CA GLN A 445 -22.14 -36.89 -46.95
C GLN A 445 -22.04 -37.11 -45.43
N SER A 446 -21.23 -38.07 -44.97
CA SER A 446 -21.02 -38.28 -43.53
C SER A 446 -20.34 -37.08 -42.87
N MET A 447 -19.35 -36.48 -43.55
CA MET A 447 -18.66 -35.29 -43.06
C MET A 447 -19.58 -34.07 -43.05
N GLU A 448 -20.44 -33.89 -44.06
CA GLU A 448 -21.47 -32.84 -44.09
C GLU A 448 -22.46 -33.00 -42.93
N GLN A 449 -22.94 -34.22 -42.66
CA GLN A 449 -23.80 -34.49 -41.51
C GLN A 449 -23.11 -34.20 -40.17
N HIS A 450 -21.83 -34.54 -40.04
CA HIS A 450 -21.04 -34.20 -38.84
C HIS A 450 -20.87 -32.69 -38.68
N LEU A 451 -20.69 -31.97 -39.78
CA LEU A 451 -20.54 -30.51 -39.79
C LEU A 451 -21.86 -29.84 -39.37
N ASP A 452 -22.99 -30.29 -39.92
CA ASP A 452 -24.33 -29.83 -39.51
C ASP A 452 -24.60 -30.04 -38.01
N VAL A 453 -24.21 -31.20 -37.47
CA VAL A 453 -24.35 -31.49 -36.03
C VAL A 453 -23.46 -30.56 -35.21
N ALA A 454 -22.22 -30.32 -35.63
CA ALA A 454 -21.31 -29.42 -34.95
C ALA A 454 -21.80 -27.96 -34.98
N GLU A 455 -22.40 -27.51 -36.09
CA GLU A 455 -23.02 -26.19 -36.20
C GLU A 455 -24.22 -26.03 -35.28
N LYS A 456 -25.10 -27.05 -35.20
CA LYS A 456 -26.22 -27.06 -34.23
C LYS A 456 -25.73 -27.00 -32.79
N GLN A 457 -24.68 -27.76 -32.45
CA GLN A 457 -24.08 -27.70 -31.11
C GLN A 457 -23.48 -26.32 -30.82
N LYS A 458 -22.81 -25.71 -31.79
CA LYS A 458 -22.28 -24.34 -31.66
C LYS A 458 -23.40 -23.33 -31.41
N ALA A 459 -24.52 -23.42 -32.14
CA ALA A 459 -25.67 -22.55 -31.95
C ALA A 459 -26.26 -22.71 -30.53
N LEU A 460 -26.44 -23.95 -30.06
CA LEU A 460 -26.90 -24.23 -28.70
C LEU A 460 -25.96 -23.64 -27.63
N PHE A 461 -24.64 -23.75 -27.80
CA PHE A 461 -23.68 -23.14 -26.87
C PHE A 461 -23.69 -21.61 -26.92
N GLN A 462 -24.00 -21.01 -28.07
CA GLN A 462 -24.18 -19.56 -28.17
C GLN A 462 -25.44 -19.10 -27.44
N GLU A 463 -26.56 -19.78 -27.61
CA GLU A 463 -27.80 -19.50 -26.85
C GLU A 463 -27.57 -19.63 -25.34
N GLN A 464 -26.96 -20.73 -24.89
CA GLN A 464 -26.61 -20.92 -23.47
C GLN A 464 -25.70 -19.81 -22.95
N LYS A 465 -24.75 -19.33 -23.78
CA LYS A 465 -23.87 -18.23 -23.39
C LYS A 465 -24.66 -16.92 -23.24
N GLU A 466 -25.57 -16.62 -24.15
CA GLU A 466 -26.44 -15.45 -24.08
C GLU A 466 -27.34 -15.50 -22.83
N GLU A 467 -27.97 -16.64 -22.55
CA GLU A 467 -28.77 -16.84 -21.32
C GLU A 467 -27.93 -16.62 -20.05
N LYS A 468 -26.70 -17.14 -20.00
CA LYS A 468 -25.80 -16.92 -18.86
C LYS A 468 -25.35 -15.46 -18.76
N GLN A 469 -25.13 -14.77 -19.88
CA GLN A 469 -24.82 -13.34 -19.89
C GLN A 469 -25.99 -12.51 -19.36
N ASP A 470 -27.22 -12.83 -19.76
CA ASP A 470 -28.43 -12.16 -19.26
C ASP A 470 -28.61 -12.39 -17.75
N LEU A 471 -28.36 -13.62 -17.28
CA LEU A 471 -28.38 -13.94 -15.85
C LEU A 471 -27.32 -13.13 -15.07
N ILE A 472 -26.11 -13.01 -15.61
CA ILE A 472 -25.04 -12.19 -15.00
C ILE A 472 -25.46 -10.71 -14.95
N LEU A 473 -26.06 -10.19 -16.02
CA LEU A 473 -26.56 -8.81 -16.05
C LEU A 473 -27.65 -8.58 -15.02
N GLN A 474 -28.56 -9.54 -14.83
CA GLN A 474 -29.60 -9.48 -13.82
C GLN A 474 -29.01 -9.50 -12.40
N LEU A 475 -28.10 -10.44 -12.11
CA LEU A 475 -27.42 -10.52 -10.81
C LEU A 475 -26.61 -9.25 -10.50
N ASN A 476 -25.96 -8.66 -11.49
CA ASN A 476 -25.24 -7.39 -11.33
C ASN A 476 -26.20 -6.24 -10.98
N LYS A 477 -27.37 -6.16 -11.63
CA LYS A 477 -28.40 -5.18 -11.26
C LYS A 477 -28.88 -5.39 -9.82
N ASP A 478 -29.15 -6.64 -9.43
CA ASP A 478 -29.59 -6.97 -8.08
C ASP A 478 -28.51 -6.58 -7.04
N ILE A 479 -27.23 -6.83 -7.33
CA ILE A 479 -26.10 -6.38 -6.48
C ILE A 479 -26.07 -4.85 -6.35
N GLU A 480 -26.19 -4.11 -7.45
CA GLU A 480 -26.22 -2.64 -7.43
C GLU A 480 -27.44 -2.10 -6.66
N GLU A 481 -28.59 -2.77 -6.70
CA GLU A 481 -29.77 -2.41 -5.91
C GLU A 481 -29.61 -2.72 -4.40
N GLN A 482 -28.84 -3.74 -4.04
CA GLN A 482 -28.58 -4.13 -2.65
C GLN A 482 -27.51 -3.26 -1.98
N LYS A 483 -26.51 -2.78 -2.72
CA LYS A 483 -25.46 -1.87 -2.19
C LYS A 483 -25.99 -0.66 -1.39
N PRO A 484 -26.93 0.16 -1.90
CA PRO A 484 -27.44 1.30 -1.15
C PRO A 484 -28.31 0.89 0.05
N LYS A 485 -28.96 -0.28 0.01
CA LYS A 485 -29.72 -0.81 1.16
C LYS A 485 -28.76 -1.21 2.28
N LEU A 486 -27.68 -1.91 1.93
CA LEU A 486 -26.61 -2.28 2.86
C LEU A 486 -25.95 -1.03 3.47
N GLU A 487 -25.62 -0.03 2.65
CA GLU A 487 -25.06 1.24 3.17
C GLU A 487 -26.00 1.95 4.14
N ARG A 488 -27.32 1.96 3.88
CA ARG A 488 -28.31 2.54 4.81
C ARG A 488 -28.30 1.81 6.14
N VAL A 489 -28.28 0.48 6.12
CA VAL A 489 -28.23 -0.34 7.33
C VAL A 489 -26.93 -0.11 8.09
N ILE A 490 -25.78 -0.12 7.42
CA ILE A 490 -24.47 0.18 8.04
C ILE A 490 -24.47 1.58 8.68
N LYS A 491 -25.00 2.60 7.99
CA LYS A 491 -25.13 3.96 8.53
C LYS A 491 -26.03 3.99 9.76
N GLN A 492 -27.16 3.28 9.75
CA GLN A 492 -28.07 3.17 10.89
C GLN A 492 -27.43 2.42 12.07
N CYS A 493 -26.79 1.27 11.85
CA CYS A 493 -26.06 0.52 12.87
C CYS A 493 -24.94 1.36 13.49
N SER A 494 -24.19 2.11 12.68
CA SER A 494 -23.14 3.02 13.18
C SER A 494 -23.70 4.18 14.00
N ARG A 495 -24.94 4.63 13.72
CA ARG A 495 -25.61 5.70 14.48
C ARG A 495 -26.09 5.16 15.83
N LEU A 496 -26.77 4.02 15.82
CA LEU A 496 -27.23 3.33 17.03
C LEU A 496 -26.07 2.94 17.94
N SER A 497 -24.96 2.43 17.38
CA SER A 497 -23.74 2.13 18.15
C SER A 497 -23.16 3.37 18.82
N ARG A 498 -23.12 4.51 18.10
CA ARG A 498 -22.69 5.80 18.66
C ARG A 498 -23.64 6.31 19.75
N GLU A 499 -24.95 6.16 19.57
CA GLU A 499 -25.96 6.53 20.57
C GLU A 499 -25.80 5.68 21.86
N ILE A 500 -25.61 4.36 21.74
CA ILE A 500 -25.37 3.44 22.87
C ILE A 500 -24.07 3.80 23.61
N GLN A 501 -22.98 4.07 22.88
CA GLN A 501 -21.70 4.46 23.47
C GLN A 501 -21.78 5.83 24.18
N SER A 502 -22.55 6.77 23.62
CA SER A 502 -22.74 8.09 24.23
C SER A 502 -23.57 8.05 25.53
N LEU A 503 -24.55 7.15 25.62
CA LEU A 503 -25.41 6.97 26.80
C LEU A 503 -24.70 6.29 27.97
N ARG A 504 -23.68 5.45 27.73
CA ARG A 504 -22.98 4.69 28.78
C ARG A 504 -21.66 5.29 29.26
N GLN A 505 -21.17 6.39 28.67
CA GLN A 505 -19.92 7.08 29.07
C GLN A 505 -18.67 6.17 29.22
N SER A 506 -18.62 5.04 28.50
CA SER A 506 -17.47 4.13 28.52
C SER A 506 -16.85 4.06 27.13
N GLY A 507 -15.57 4.41 27.01
CA GLY A 507 -14.80 4.30 25.75
C GLY A 507 -14.46 2.87 25.33
N THR A 508 -15.08 1.86 25.94
CA THR A 508 -14.83 0.43 25.69
C THR A 508 -16.11 -0.27 25.24
N LYS A 509 -16.01 -1.14 24.22
CA LYS A 509 -17.12 -1.97 23.73
C LYS A 509 -17.86 -2.65 24.87
N THR A 510 -19.17 -2.49 24.91
CA THR A 510 -20.04 -3.12 25.93
C THR A 510 -20.07 -4.64 25.75
N GLU A 511 -20.44 -5.40 26.79
CA GLU A 511 -20.54 -6.86 26.69
C GLU A 511 -21.60 -7.28 25.66
N GLU A 512 -22.66 -6.48 25.51
CA GLU A 512 -23.71 -6.67 24.53
C GLU A 512 -23.21 -6.43 23.09
N GLU A 513 -22.32 -5.44 22.85
CA GLU A 513 -21.68 -5.24 21.54
C GLU A 513 -20.75 -6.41 21.19
N ARG A 514 -20.03 -6.98 22.17
CA ARG A 514 -19.20 -8.17 21.93
C ARG A 514 -20.03 -9.41 21.63
N ASP A 515 -21.18 -9.58 22.29
CA ASP A 515 -22.09 -10.70 22.00
C ASP A 515 -22.76 -10.54 20.62
N ILE A 516 -23.09 -9.32 20.21
CA ILE A 516 -23.57 -9.02 18.86
C ILE A 516 -22.49 -9.34 17.82
N ASP A 517 -21.25 -8.85 17.99
CA ASP A 517 -20.12 -9.15 17.10
C ASP A 517 -19.89 -10.66 16.98
N LEU A 518 -20.00 -11.40 18.09
CA LEU A 518 -19.80 -12.85 18.12
C LEU A 518 -20.95 -13.60 17.44
N ARG A 519 -22.20 -13.12 17.57
CA ARG A 519 -23.35 -13.65 16.82
C ARG A 519 -23.25 -13.34 15.33
N GLU A 520 -22.77 -12.15 14.94
CA GLU A 520 -22.51 -11.79 13.55
C GLU A 520 -21.40 -12.65 12.93
N LEU A 521 -20.31 -12.90 13.66
CA LEU A 521 -19.25 -13.82 13.23
C LEU A 521 -19.75 -15.27 13.08
N LYS A 522 -20.61 -15.73 14.00
CA LYS A 522 -21.21 -17.07 13.93
C LYS A 522 -22.23 -17.18 12.79
N SER A 523 -23.05 -16.16 12.55
CA SER A 523 -23.99 -16.15 11.44
C SER A 523 -23.25 -16.08 10.11
N PHE A 524 -22.24 -15.22 9.98
CA PHE A 524 -21.38 -15.14 8.81
C PHE A 524 -20.72 -16.48 8.47
N ASN A 525 -20.11 -17.14 9.46
CA ASN A 525 -19.54 -18.47 9.26
C ASN A 525 -20.57 -19.51 8.82
N ARG A 526 -21.78 -19.49 9.40
CA ARG A 526 -22.86 -20.38 8.98
C ARG A 526 -23.25 -20.12 7.52
N THR A 527 -23.42 -18.86 7.13
CA THR A 527 -23.79 -18.50 5.75
C THR A 527 -22.70 -18.88 4.76
N VAL A 528 -21.42 -18.65 5.09
CA VAL A 528 -20.28 -19.04 4.25
C VAL A 528 -20.22 -20.55 4.09
N ASN A 529 -20.35 -21.31 5.18
CA ASN A 529 -20.37 -22.78 5.11
C ASN A 529 -21.55 -23.31 4.29
N GLN A 530 -22.69 -22.62 4.33
CA GLN A 530 -23.88 -22.99 3.57
C GLN A 530 -23.72 -22.72 2.08
N VAL A 531 -23.14 -21.57 1.71
CA VAL A 531 -22.78 -21.26 0.32
C VAL A 531 -21.74 -22.25 -0.22
N ILE A 532 -20.74 -22.62 0.59
CA ILE A 532 -19.76 -23.64 0.22
C ILE A 532 -20.45 -24.99 0.00
N ALA A 533 -21.37 -25.40 0.87
CA ALA A 533 -22.13 -26.64 0.71
C ALA A 533 -22.96 -26.63 -0.58
N ASP A 534 -23.69 -25.55 -0.88
CA ASP A 534 -24.52 -25.42 -2.09
C ASP A 534 -23.66 -25.47 -3.38
N VAL A 535 -22.46 -24.85 -3.35
CA VAL A 535 -21.51 -24.88 -4.47
C VAL A 535 -20.92 -26.28 -4.68
N LEU A 536 -20.67 -27.02 -3.61
CA LEU A 536 -20.18 -28.40 -3.66
C LEU A 536 -21.26 -29.38 -4.14
N GLU A 537 -22.52 -29.18 -3.76
CA GLU A 537 -23.66 -29.98 -4.26
C GLU A 537 -23.91 -29.77 -5.75
N THR A 538 -23.80 -28.53 -6.23
CA THR A 538 -24.00 -28.21 -7.66
C THR A 538 -22.83 -28.63 -8.55
N ASN A 539 -21.62 -28.80 -7.98
CA ASN A 539 -20.41 -29.14 -8.72
C ASN A 539 -19.62 -30.28 -8.05
N PRO A 540 -20.04 -31.54 -8.20
CA PRO A 540 -19.44 -32.69 -7.50
C PRO A 540 -17.95 -32.93 -7.85
N GLY A 541 -17.46 -32.40 -8.98
CA GLY A 541 -16.04 -32.45 -9.35
C GLY A 541 -15.13 -31.56 -8.48
N LEU A 542 -15.68 -30.53 -7.82
CA LEU A 542 -14.91 -29.62 -6.95
C LEU A 542 -14.74 -30.16 -5.52
N THR A 543 -15.53 -31.15 -5.13
CA THR A 543 -15.51 -31.75 -3.78
C THR A 543 -14.18 -32.39 -3.44
N ALA A 544 -13.58 -33.12 -4.40
CA ALA A 544 -12.27 -33.73 -4.23
C ALA A 544 -11.17 -32.68 -4.04
N THR A 545 -11.19 -31.60 -4.84
CA THR A 545 -10.25 -30.49 -4.69
C THR A 545 -10.45 -29.70 -3.41
N PHE A 546 -11.70 -29.49 -2.98
CA PHE A 546 -12.00 -28.77 -1.73
C PHE A 546 -11.50 -29.54 -0.52
N GLN A 547 -11.73 -30.85 -0.44
CA GLN A 547 -11.20 -31.70 0.64
C GLN A 547 -9.67 -31.65 0.72
N MET A 548 -8.97 -31.69 -0.42
CA MET A 548 -7.51 -31.59 -0.45
C MET A 548 -6.96 -30.28 0.13
N TYR A 549 -7.64 -29.15 -0.07
CA TYR A 549 -7.23 -27.85 0.47
C TYR A 549 -7.75 -27.57 1.87
N PHE A 550 -8.83 -28.24 2.30
CA PHE A 550 -9.41 -28.06 3.64
C PHE A 550 -8.68 -28.90 4.70
N ASP A 551 -8.03 -29.99 4.30
CA ASP A 551 -7.25 -30.87 5.18
C ASP A 551 -5.75 -30.45 5.31
N GLN A 552 -5.32 -29.38 4.61
CA GLN A 552 -4.01 -28.71 4.78
C GLN A 552 -4.10 -27.59 5.81
#